data_AF-M1A922-F1
#
_entry.id   AF-M1A922-F1
#
_cell.length_a   1.000
_cell.length_b   1.000
_cell.length_c   1.000
_cell.angle_alpha   90.00
_cell.angle_beta   90.00
_cell.angle_gamma   90.00
#
_symmetry.space_group_name_H-M   'P 1'
#
loop_
_entity.id
_entity.type
_entity.pdbx_description
1 polymer ?
#
loop_
_entity_poly.entity_id
_entity_poly.type
_entity_poly.pdbx_seq_one_letter_code
_entity_poly.pdbx_strand_id
1 'polypeptide(L)'
;MAAVEEPILSRLDRLDNIIKKLEEVRGGDHSPKTSTASSETLTSDGQVSSLDFSPRSMEKHCRPIEDVISETEHKGTLIERLVNVENRVLNVCLQLEAELEMMKKKKKKKEEENLNLKNKLAHNKGSFKSFVKSCVKGTGIVGKHKQRD
;
A
#
# COMPACT_ATOMS: atom_id res chain seq x y z
N MET A 1 2.48 -24.97 16.79
CA MET A 1 3.85 -24.50 16.46
C MET A 1 3.74 -23.58 15.26
N ALA A 2 4.20 -22.33 15.38
CA ALA A 2 4.19 -21.39 14.27
C ALA A 2 5.22 -21.85 13.23
N ALA A 3 4.79 -22.14 12.01
CA ALA A 3 5.69 -22.40 10.91
C ALA A 3 6.50 -21.11 10.67
N VAL A 4 7.81 -21.17 10.89
CA VAL A 4 8.72 -20.07 10.55
C VAL A 4 8.82 -20.10 9.02
N GLU A 5 7.92 -19.36 8.38
CA GLU A 5 7.91 -19.24 6.92
C GLU A 5 9.16 -18.49 6.49
N GLU A 6 9.92 -19.11 5.60
CA GLU A 6 11.20 -18.59 5.14
C GLU A 6 10.99 -17.22 4.45
N PRO A 7 11.86 -16.22 4.72
CA PRO A 7 11.73 -14.90 4.12
C PRO A 7 11.60 -14.97 2.60
N ILE A 8 10.75 -14.11 2.03
CA ILE A 8 10.43 -14.10 0.59
C ILE A 8 11.70 -14.02 -0.27
N LEU A 9 12.71 -13.27 0.19
CA LEU A 9 14.00 -13.14 -0.50
C LEU A 9 14.76 -14.47 -0.61
N SER A 10 14.77 -15.28 0.45
CA SER A 10 15.42 -16.60 0.44
C SER A 10 14.72 -17.58 -0.49
N ARG A 11 13.39 -17.47 -0.62
CA ARG A 11 12.60 -18.27 -1.56
C ARG A 11 12.91 -17.91 -3.01
N LEU A 12 13.09 -16.62 -3.31
CA LEU A 12 13.47 -16.14 -4.64
C LEU A 12 14.89 -16.56 -5.00
N ASP A 13 15.86 -16.38 -4.09
CA ASP A 13 17.25 -16.81 -4.30
C ASP A 13 17.35 -18.33 -4.55
N ARG A 14 16.55 -19.13 -3.85
CA ARG A 14 16.46 -20.58 -4.13
C ARG A 14 15.91 -20.88 -5.52
N LEU A 15 14.90 -20.16 -5.98
CA LEU A 15 14.32 -20.36 -7.31
C LEU A 15 15.31 -19.98 -8.42
N ASP A 16 16.02 -18.86 -8.27
CA ASP A 16 17.04 -18.41 -9.22
C ASP A 16 18.17 -19.44 -9.35
N ASN A 17 18.62 -20.00 -8.23
CA ASN A 17 19.62 -21.06 -8.23
C ASN A 17 19.14 -22.36 -8.91
N ILE A 18 17.85 -22.70 -8.79
CA ILE A 18 17.26 -23.87 -9.46
C ILE A 18 17.16 -23.64 -10.97
N ILE A 19 16.67 -22.46 -11.38
CA ILE A 19 16.54 -22.10 -12.80
C ILE A 19 17.91 -22.12 -13.47
N LYS A 20 18.93 -21.53 -12.84
CA LYS A 20 20.31 -21.54 -13.33
C LYS A 20 20.84 -22.95 -13.61
N LYS A 21 20.64 -23.90 -12.68
CA LYS A 21 21.06 -25.30 -12.88
C LYS A 21 20.29 -25.99 -14.00
N LEU A 22 19.00 -25.70 -14.15
CA LEU A 22 18.17 -26.28 -15.21
C LEU A 22 18.54 -25.74 -16.59
N GLU A 23 18.98 -24.50 -16.68
CA GLU A 23 19.52 -23.89 -17.90
C GLU A 23 20.90 -24.47 -18.25
N GLU A 24 21.77 -24.67 -17.25
CA GLU A 24 23.07 -25.34 -17.42
C GLU A 24 22.91 -26.78 -17.92
N VAL A 25 21.90 -27.52 -17.47
CA VAL A 25 21.59 -28.89 -17.95
C VAL A 25 20.96 -28.88 -19.35
N ARG A 26 20.25 -27.81 -19.74
CA ARG A 26 19.56 -27.71 -21.03
C ARG A 26 20.43 -27.14 -22.17
N GLY A 27 21.48 -26.38 -21.85
CA GLY A 27 22.41 -25.79 -22.81
C GLY A 27 23.64 -26.62 -23.17
N GLY A 28 23.74 -27.86 -22.69
CA GLY A 28 24.93 -28.70 -22.86
C GLY A 28 24.79 -29.79 -23.92
N ASP A 29 25.43 -29.60 -25.08
CA ASP A 29 25.66 -30.58 -26.15
C ASP A 29 26.56 -31.77 -25.74
N HIS A 30 26.53 -32.20 -24.47
CA HIS A 30 27.39 -33.25 -23.96
C HIS A 30 26.57 -34.26 -23.19
N SER A 31 26.21 -35.35 -23.87
CA SER A 31 25.82 -36.62 -23.27
C SER A 31 26.84 -37.03 -22.19
N PRO A 32 26.39 -37.36 -20.96
CA PRO A 32 27.11 -38.30 -20.13
C PRO A 32 26.17 -39.47 -19.82
N LYS A 33 26.58 -40.63 -20.31
CA LYS A 33 26.10 -41.94 -19.91
C LYS A 33 25.97 -42.03 -18.38
N THR A 34 24.82 -42.54 -17.93
CA THR A 34 24.61 -43.31 -16.69
C THR A 34 25.77 -43.39 -15.70
N SER A 35 25.55 -42.96 -14.45
CA SER A 35 26.07 -43.66 -13.25
C SER A 35 25.38 -43.15 -11.98
N THR A 36 24.58 -44.04 -11.40
CA THR A 36 24.30 -44.14 -9.96
C THR A 36 25.59 -44.05 -9.14
N ALA A 37 25.66 -43.13 -8.18
CA ALA A 37 26.64 -43.17 -7.10
C ALA A 37 25.96 -42.77 -5.80
N SER A 38 25.72 -43.79 -4.99
CA SER A 38 25.32 -43.78 -3.60
C SER A 38 26.26 -42.90 -2.78
N SER A 39 25.73 -42.07 -1.89
CA SER A 39 26.46 -41.59 -0.72
C SER A 39 25.58 -41.79 0.50
N GLU A 40 25.81 -42.91 1.17
CA GLU A 40 25.35 -43.16 2.54
C GLU A 40 26.04 -42.16 3.49
N THR A 41 25.24 -41.46 4.28
CA THR A 41 25.68 -40.97 5.59
C THR A 41 24.61 -41.37 6.61
N LEU A 42 24.81 -42.54 7.23
CA LEU A 42 24.05 -43.01 8.37
C LEU A 42 24.42 -42.17 9.59
N THR A 43 23.46 -41.52 10.26
CA THR A 43 23.25 -41.62 11.72
C THR A 43 21.91 -40.97 12.12
N SER A 44 21.24 -41.62 13.09
CA SER A 44 20.20 -41.09 13.99
C SER A 44 18.74 -41.04 13.52
N ASP A 45 18.07 -42.15 13.82
CA ASP A 45 16.65 -42.35 14.17
C ASP A 45 15.75 -41.10 14.25
N GLY A 46 14.76 -41.05 13.35
CA GLY A 46 13.66 -40.11 13.43
C GLY A 46 12.88 -40.04 12.13
N GLN A 47 12.09 -41.09 11.83
CA GLN A 47 11.09 -41.18 10.76
C GLN A 47 11.25 -40.17 9.62
N VAL A 48 12.28 -40.36 8.80
CA VAL A 48 12.25 -39.84 7.45
C VAL A 48 11.28 -40.77 6.72
N SER A 49 10.04 -40.33 6.53
CA SER A 49 9.20 -40.90 5.49
C SER A 49 9.97 -40.64 4.20
N SER A 50 10.75 -41.64 3.79
CA SER A 50 11.28 -41.76 2.46
C SER A 50 10.06 -41.74 1.55
N LEU A 51 9.70 -40.55 1.06
CA LEU A 51 8.91 -40.44 -0.16
C LEU A 51 9.77 -41.13 -1.22
N ASP A 52 9.49 -42.41 -1.42
CA ASP A 52 10.00 -43.18 -2.53
C ASP A 52 9.48 -42.45 -3.78
N PHE A 53 10.27 -41.55 -4.37
CA PHE A 53 9.93 -40.81 -5.59
C PHE A 53 9.90 -41.73 -6.84
N SER A 54 9.63 -43.02 -6.64
CA SER A 54 9.27 -43.96 -7.68
C SER A 54 7.95 -43.51 -8.32
N PRO A 55 7.88 -43.36 -9.66
CA PRO A 55 6.65 -42.99 -10.37
C PRO A 55 5.43 -43.85 -10.00
N ARG A 56 5.68 -45.07 -9.52
CA ARG A 56 4.65 -46.05 -9.12
C ARG A 56 4.07 -45.82 -7.72
N SER A 57 4.73 -45.06 -6.85
CA SER A 57 4.23 -44.71 -5.51
C SER A 57 3.38 -43.43 -5.53
N MET A 58 3.68 -42.52 -6.46
CA MET A 58 3.03 -41.21 -6.62
C MET A 58 1.56 -41.34 -7.02
N GLU A 59 1.20 -42.39 -7.75
CA GLU A 59 -0.17 -42.66 -8.20
C GLU A 59 -1.18 -42.75 -7.04
N LYS A 60 -0.74 -43.10 -5.83
CA LYS A 60 -1.59 -43.15 -4.63
C LYS A 60 -1.81 -41.79 -3.96
N HIS A 61 -1.10 -40.75 -4.39
CA HIS A 61 -1.11 -39.42 -3.78
C HIS A 61 -1.43 -38.29 -4.76
N CYS A 62 -1.47 -38.58 -6.07
CA CYS A 62 -1.82 -37.61 -7.10
C CYS A 62 -3.34 -37.52 -7.28
N ARG A 63 -3.83 -36.32 -7.59
CA ARG A 63 -5.20 -36.11 -8.07
C ARG A 63 -5.28 -36.46 -9.57
N PRO A 64 -6.47 -36.81 -10.09
CA PRO A 64 -6.69 -36.96 -11.53
C PRO A 64 -6.21 -35.73 -12.30
N ILE A 65 -5.58 -35.94 -13.47
CA ILE A 65 -5.01 -34.84 -14.27
C ILE A 65 -6.08 -33.84 -14.74
N GLU A 66 -7.29 -34.32 -15.02
CA GLU A 66 -8.43 -33.49 -15.43
C GLU A 66 -8.83 -32.48 -14.34
N ASP A 67 -8.82 -32.92 -13.08
CA ASP A 67 -9.12 -32.05 -11.94
C ASP A 67 -8.06 -30.95 -11.80
N VAL A 68 -6.79 -31.30 -12.04
CA VAL A 68 -5.68 -30.34 -11.95
C VAL A 68 -5.72 -29.32 -13.10
N ILE A 69 -6.06 -29.77 -14.31
CA ILE A 69 -6.22 -28.88 -15.48
C ILE A 69 -7.37 -27.91 -15.23
N SER A 70 -8.56 -28.40 -14.89
CA SER A 70 -9.73 -27.56 -14.62
C SER A 70 -9.51 -26.59 -13.45
N GLU A 71 -8.82 -27.03 -12.38
CA GLU A 71 -8.45 -26.17 -11.26
C GLU A 71 -7.51 -25.05 -11.70
N THR A 72 -6.51 -25.38 -12.52
CA THR A 72 -5.51 -24.41 -13.00
C THR A 72 -6.13 -23.39 -13.95
N GLU A 73 -6.98 -23.84 -14.87
CA GLU A 73 -7.72 -22.96 -15.77
C GLU A 73 -8.65 -22.01 -15.01
N HIS A 74 -9.35 -22.52 -14.00
CA HIS A 74 -10.26 -21.70 -13.19
C HIS A 74 -9.52 -20.69 -12.29
N LYS A 75 -8.37 -21.07 -11.73
CA LYS A 75 -7.56 -20.18 -10.88
C LYS A 75 -6.77 -19.14 -11.67
N GLY A 76 -6.55 -19.40 -12.95
CA GLY A 76 -5.75 -18.55 -13.82
C GLY A 76 -4.25 -18.60 -13.48
N THR A 77 -3.49 -17.76 -14.17
CA THR A 77 -2.04 -17.71 -14.01
C THR A 77 -1.64 -16.86 -12.80
N LEU A 78 -0.40 -17.06 -12.32
CA LEU A 78 0.18 -16.17 -11.31
C LEU A 78 0.22 -14.71 -11.79
N ILE A 79 0.46 -14.49 -13.09
CA ILE A 79 0.52 -13.16 -13.70
C ILE A 79 -0.84 -12.46 -13.63
N GLU A 80 -1.94 -13.14 -13.96
CA GLU A 80 -3.29 -12.58 -13.85
C GLU A 80 -3.62 -12.16 -12.41
N ARG A 81 -3.24 -12.98 -11.43
CA ARG A 81 -3.41 -12.64 -10.02
C ARG A 81 -2.57 -11.43 -9.61
N LEU A 82 -1.34 -11.32 -10.13
CA LEU A 82 -0.47 -10.18 -9.87
C LEU A 82 -1.06 -8.89 -10.44
N VAL A 83 -1.50 -8.91 -11.70
CA VAL A 83 -2.16 -7.77 -12.36
C VAL A 83 -3.41 -7.33 -11.59
N ASN A 84 -4.23 -8.27 -11.08
CA ASN A 84 -5.38 -7.92 -10.26
C ASN A 84 -4.99 -7.23 -8.95
N VAL A 85 -3.92 -7.69 -8.28
CA VAL A 85 -3.40 -7.04 -7.08
C VAL A 85 -2.88 -5.64 -7.39
N GLU A 86 -2.09 -5.48 -8.45
CA GLU A 86 -1.58 -4.18 -8.89
C GLU A 86 -2.71 -3.18 -9.17
N ASN A 87 -3.75 -3.61 -9.88
CA ASN A 87 -4.94 -2.78 -10.14
C ASN A 87 -5.66 -2.35 -8.87
N ARG A 88 -5.80 -3.27 -7.89
CA ARG A 88 -6.43 -2.96 -6.61
C ARG A 88 -5.60 -1.97 -5.79
N VAL A 89 -4.27 -2.14 -5.78
CA VAL A 89 -3.37 -1.22 -5.10
C VAL A 89 -3.42 0.16 -5.76
N LEU A 90 -3.38 0.23 -7.09
CA LEU A 90 -3.50 1.47 -7.83
C LEU A 90 -4.79 2.22 -7.49
N ASN A 91 -5.94 1.52 -7.46
CA ASN A 91 -7.22 2.12 -7.10
C ASN A 91 -7.22 2.72 -5.69
N VAL A 92 -6.63 2.02 -4.71
CA VAL A 92 -6.51 2.53 -3.33
C VAL A 92 -5.60 3.77 -3.29
N CYS A 93 -4.47 3.75 -4.00
CA CYS A 93 -3.58 4.91 -4.10
C CYS A 93 -4.30 6.13 -4.66
N LEU A 94 -5.03 5.98 -5.77
CA LEU A 94 -5.80 7.06 -6.39
C LEU A 94 -6.89 7.60 -5.46
N GLN A 95 -7.59 6.74 -4.73
CA GLN A 95 -8.60 7.16 -3.74
C GLN A 95 -7.97 7.97 -2.61
N LEU A 96 -6.86 7.50 -2.04
CA LEU A 96 -6.14 8.21 -0.97
C LEU A 96 -5.62 9.56 -1.43
N GLU A 97 -5.04 9.65 -2.63
CA GLU A 97 -4.59 10.92 -3.21
C GLU A 97 -5.75 11.91 -3.38
N ALA A 98 -6.89 11.45 -3.90
CA ALA A 98 -8.09 12.27 -4.06
C ALA A 98 -8.63 12.78 -2.70
N GLU A 99 -8.68 11.92 -1.68
CA GLU A 99 -9.10 12.30 -0.33
C GLU A 99 -8.15 13.32 0.30
N LEU A 100 -6.84 13.14 0.15
CA LEU A 100 -5.83 14.03 0.65
C LEU A 100 -5.93 15.41 -0.02
N GLU A 101 -6.14 15.45 -1.34
CA GLU A 101 -6.38 16.70 -2.07
C GLU A 101 -7.67 17.40 -1.63
N MET A 102 -8.75 16.66 -1.37
CA MET A 102 -9.98 17.22 -0.79
C MET A 102 -9.73 17.78 0.61
N MET A 103 -8.96 17.09 1.45
CA MET A 103 -8.63 17.54 2.80
C MET A 103 -7.77 18.82 2.77
N LYS A 104 -6.76 18.88 1.90
CA LYS A 104 -5.94 20.09 1.67
C LYS A 104 -6.81 21.26 1.23
N LYS A 105 -7.70 21.07 0.25
CA LYS A 105 -8.62 22.11 -0.23
C LYS A 105 -9.54 22.60 0.89
N LYS A 106 -10.10 21.70 1.70
CA LYS A 106 -10.93 22.04 2.86
C LYS A 106 -10.14 22.84 3.91
N LYS A 107 -8.89 22.45 4.18
CA LYS A 107 -8.02 23.16 5.12
C LYS A 107 -7.70 24.58 4.65
N LYS A 108 -7.31 24.74 3.37
CA LYS A 108 -7.06 26.06 2.76
C LYS A 108 -8.28 26.97 2.85
N LYS A 109 -9.48 26.46 2.49
CA LYS A 109 -10.73 27.23 2.61
C LYS A 109 -11.01 27.68 4.06
N LYS A 110 -10.83 26.79 5.04
CA LYS A 110 -11.03 27.14 6.47
C LYS A 110 -10.03 28.17 6.97
N GLU A 111 -8.79 28.15 6.48
CA GLU A 111 -7.77 29.14 6.81
C GLU A 111 -8.11 30.51 6.20
N GLU A 112 -8.50 30.55 4.93
CA GLU A 112 -8.95 31.78 4.26
C GLU A 112 -10.18 32.40 4.95
N GLU A 113 -11.18 31.59 5.30
CA GLU A 113 -12.35 32.04 6.04
C GLU A 113 -11.98 32.62 7.41
N ASN A 114 -11.07 31.96 8.15
CA ASN A 114 -10.58 32.45 9.44
C ASN A 114 -9.83 33.79 9.33
N LEU A 115 -8.98 33.94 8.31
CA LEU A 115 -8.27 35.18 8.04
C LEU A 115 -9.25 36.32 7.71
N ASN A 116 -10.27 36.04 6.89
CA ASN A 116 -11.30 37.01 6.55
C ASN A 116 -12.13 37.45 7.78
N LEU A 117 -12.53 36.50 8.62
CA LEU A 117 -13.21 36.79 9.90
C LEU A 117 -12.36 37.66 10.82
N LYS A 118 -11.07 37.35 10.97
CA LYS A 118 -10.14 38.16 11.79
C LYS A 118 -10.00 39.58 11.25
N ASN A 119 -9.88 39.74 9.93
CA ASN A 119 -9.78 41.05 9.29
C ASN A 119 -11.06 41.88 9.48
N LYS A 120 -12.25 41.27 9.33
CA LYS A 120 -13.52 41.95 9.63
C LYS A 120 -13.63 42.37 11.10
N LEU A 121 -13.21 41.51 12.03
CA LEU A 121 -13.23 41.83 13.46
C LEU A 121 -12.27 42.99 13.80
N ALA A 122 -11.09 43.01 13.18
CA ALA A 122 -10.11 44.08 13.38
C ALA A 122 -10.63 45.44 12.88
N HIS A 123 -11.30 45.47 11.72
CA HIS A 123 -11.90 46.68 11.18
C HIS A 123 -13.01 47.26 12.09
N ASN A 124 -13.81 46.40 12.72
CA ASN A 124 -14.90 46.84 13.60
C ASN A 124 -14.45 47.29 15.00
N LYS A 125 -13.27 46.87 15.47
CA LYS A 125 -12.73 47.29 16.78
C LYS A 125 -12.38 48.78 16.85
N GLY A 126 -12.02 49.39 15.72
CA GLY A 126 -11.74 50.83 15.64
C GLY A 126 -13.00 51.68 15.68
N SER A 127 -14.07 51.27 14.99
CA SER A 127 -15.29 52.07 14.85
C SER A 127 -16.08 52.14 16.16
N PHE A 128 -16.24 51.02 16.87
CA PHE A 128 -17.00 51.01 18.13
C PHE A 128 -16.34 51.86 19.22
N LYS A 129 -15.00 51.83 19.32
CA LYS A 129 -14.25 52.68 20.25
C LYS A 129 -14.41 54.17 19.92
N SER A 130 -14.44 54.52 18.63
CA SER A 130 -14.69 55.90 18.19
C SER A 130 -16.13 56.36 18.48
N PHE A 131 -17.11 55.47 18.31
CA PHE A 131 -18.52 55.72 18.61
C PHE A 131 -18.77 55.92 20.10
N VAL A 132 -18.26 55.02 20.96
CA VAL A 132 -18.35 55.20 22.42
C VAL A 132 -17.66 56.48 22.86
N LYS A 133 -16.51 56.82 22.24
CA LYS A 133 -15.81 58.07 22.52
C LYS A 133 -16.63 59.30 22.10
N SER A 134 -17.39 59.26 21.00
CA SER A 134 -18.26 60.39 20.64
C SER A 134 -19.45 60.54 21.57
N CYS A 135 -20.04 59.43 22.05
CA CYS A 135 -21.13 59.47 23.02
C CYS A 135 -20.70 60.05 24.38
N VAL A 136 -19.52 59.66 24.88
CA VAL A 136 -19.00 60.15 26.17
C VAL A 136 -18.47 61.58 26.06
N LYS A 137 -17.93 61.97 24.89
CA LYS A 137 -17.33 63.29 24.72
C LYS A 137 -18.33 64.39 24.39
N GLY A 138 -19.63 64.06 24.34
CA GLY A 138 -20.72 65.02 24.27
C GLY A 138 -20.53 66.06 23.18
N THR A 139 -21.02 65.79 21.98
CA THR A 139 -21.28 66.87 21.01
C THR A 139 -22.34 67.79 21.60
N GLY A 140 -21.87 68.78 22.37
CA GLY A 140 -22.61 69.98 22.69
C GLY A 140 -22.90 70.69 21.38
N ILE A 141 -24.16 70.63 20.98
CA ILE A 141 -24.74 71.58 20.02
C ILE A 141 -24.74 72.94 20.75
N VAL A 142 -23.58 73.60 20.78
CA VAL A 142 -23.49 74.99 21.20
C VAL A 142 -24.02 75.82 20.03
N GLY A 143 -25.33 76.06 20.06
CA GLY A 143 -25.96 77.07 19.23
C GLY A 143 -25.32 78.42 19.51
N LYS A 144 -24.45 78.88 18.61
CA LYS A 144 -24.04 80.29 18.59
C LYS A 144 -25.16 81.10 17.96
N HIS A 145 -26.11 81.52 18.78
CA HIS A 145 -26.94 82.67 18.46
C HIS A 145 -26.09 83.92 18.69
N LYS A 146 -25.55 84.49 17.60
CA LYS A 146 -24.87 85.78 17.62
C LYS A 146 -25.90 86.83 17.19
N GLN A 147 -26.41 87.60 18.15
CA GLN A 147 -27.12 88.85 17.89
C GLN A 147 -26.23 89.74 17.02
N ARG A 148 -26.81 90.31 15.97
CA ARG A 148 -26.31 91.49 15.28
C ARG A 148 -27.17 92.67 15.70
N ASP A 149 -26.48 93.79 15.83
CA ASP A 149 -26.94 95.12 16.21
C ASP A 149 -28.17 95.60 15.43
#